data_AF-A0A286CUT6-F1
#
_entry.id   AF-A0A286CUT6-F1
#
_cell.length_a   1.000
_cell.length_b   1.000
_cell.length_c   1.000
_cell.angle_alpha   90.00
_cell.angle_beta   90.00
_cell.angle_gamma   90.00
#
_symmetry.space_group_name_H-M   'P 1'
#
loop_
_entity.id
_entity.type
_entity.pdbx_description
1 polymer ?
#
loop_
_entity_poly.entity_id
_entity_poly.type
_entity_poly.pdbx_seq_one_letter_code
_entity_poly.pdbx_strand_id
1 'polypeptide(L)'
;MAALALITSGIGVAAADSGEPTKPPVSSATTATVEQRETAKPQVVEPRKDAPAVASCQQVKEQAAQAGKETMLCVERVPAAKAPRNVARAAAADDVTWCDGKEMNKAYVTRTSICENQLLHAVLTVKQTGQPLGDAYFTIKQEVNTKTTDTHFNEDFFLRVQAVSGALVAGFTVEIEGQCVASSACEEGIGPWTGPAPVTLLSEKEGTWQRSWKNTTGNDTMMLGYKLTTRYGTEKADHEWGANESRAWEVRCDNEVDKFAGCVVPQYIPTFEVKSKYSEARQFIGMVQASMSSHPGWEGKGQPLTRESDDKVAQKNRDIVCDSTFKPSPSTPKPTQCDEFPFAKSKQSGAQQGVTSGKVCQQYTVVASTLEGKQYLSLTWPGLKEGKMPPANAKCARASMPKNQNEGVGGDLGRFTKAQRLLGGNGYWVDAGNKL
;
A
#
# COMPACT_ATOMS: atom_id res chain seq x y z
N MET A 1 -80.62 20.65 -17.81
CA MET A 1 -81.56 20.58 -16.67
C MET A 1 -80.94 19.68 -15.62
N ALA A 2 -80.96 20.13 -14.36
CA ALA A 2 -80.52 19.42 -13.14
C ALA A 2 -79.02 19.10 -13.04
N ALA A 3 -78.35 19.18 -11.89
CA ALA A 3 -78.63 19.83 -10.62
C ALA A 3 -77.27 19.97 -9.90
N LEU A 4 -77.14 21.09 -9.20
CA LEU A 4 -76.05 21.43 -8.29
C LEU A 4 -76.13 20.53 -7.04
N ALA A 5 -75.00 19.99 -6.58
CA ALA A 5 -74.91 19.36 -5.26
C ALA A 5 -73.70 19.91 -4.50
N LEU A 6 -74.00 20.70 -3.47
CA LEU A 6 -73.11 21.04 -2.36
C LEU A 6 -72.88 19.78 -1.50
N ILE A 7 -71.64 19.57 -1.05
CA ILE A 7 -71.38 18.95 0.25
C ILE A 7 -70.39 19.83 1.02
N THR A 8 -70.79 20.10 2.25
CA THR A 8 -70.25 20.99 3.25
C THR A 8 -69.15 20.36 4.11
N SER A 9 -68.21 21.21 4.54
CA SER A 9 -67.59 21.32 5.87
C SER A 9 -66.83 20.16 6.51
N GLY A 10 -65.58 20.44 6.87
CA GLY A 10 -64.81 19.72 7.88
C GLY A 10 -63.45 20.37 8.13
N ILE A 11 -63.43 21.51 8.82
CA ILE A 11 -62.19 22.14 9.33
C ILE A 11 -61.73 21.31 10.53
N GLY A 12 -60.66 20.55 10.35
CA GLY A 12 -59.91 19.88 11.41
C GLY A 12 -58.59 20.61 11.63
N VAL A 13 -58.49 21.33 12.75
CA VAL A 13 -57.26 21.91 13.28
C VAL A 13 -56.39 20.76 13.80
N ALA A 14 -55.23 20.53 13.19
CA ALA A 14 -54.21 19.63 13.73
C ALA A 14 -53.06 20.47 14.29
N ALA A 15 -52.77 20.21 15.57
CA ALA A 15 -51.76 20.87 16.37
C ALA A 15 -50.36 20.75 15.76
N ALA A 16 -49.61 21.84 15.80
CA ALA A 16 -48.17 21.84 15.59
C ALA A 16 -47.51 21.12 16.78
N ASP A 17 -47.02 19.91 16.54
CA ASP A 17 -46.12 19.22 17.44
C ASP A 17 -44.69 19.68 17.15
N SER A 18 -44.06 20.30 18.14
CA SER A 18 -42.68 20.77 18.10
C SER A 18 -41.74 19.56 18.23
N GLY A 19 -41.54 18.87 17.11
CA GLY A 19 -40.52 17.83 16.97
C GLY A 19 -39.13 18.46 16.90
N GLU A 20 -38.35 18.23 17.96
CA GLU A 20 -36.91 18.47 18.04
C GLU A 20 -36.19 17.84 16.82
N PRO A 21 -35.24 18.52 16.16
CA PRO A 21 -34.55 17.95 15.00
C PRO A 21 -33.71 16.75 15.45
N THR A 22 -34.22 15.55 15.20
CA THR A 22 -33.49 14.31 15.37
C THR A 22 -32.22 14.36 14.53
N LYS A 23 -31.08 14.32 15.22
CA LYS A 23 -29.73 14.17 14.66
C LYS A 23 -29.77 13.09 13.58
N PRO A 24 -29.27 13.34 12.34
CA PRO A 24 -29.21 12.29 11.33
C PRO A 24 -28.39 11.12 11.90
N PRO A 25 -28.80 9.86 11.64
CA PRO A 25 -28.05 8.72 12.10
C PRO A 25 -26.64 8.82 11.52
N VAL A 26 -25.64 8.70 12.41
CA VAL A 26 -24.26 8.42 12.02
C VAL A 26 -24.35 7.19 11.13
N SER A 27 -24.12 7.39 9.83
CA SER A 27 -24.00 6.30 8.87
C SER A 27 -22.89 5.40 9.37
N SER A 28 -23.27 4.30 10.02
CA SER A 28 -22.37 3.20 10.34
C SER A 28 -21.77 2.75 9.02
N ALA A 29 -20.55 3.22 8.73
CA ALA A 29 -19.76 2.74 7.63
C ALA A 29 -19.75 1.21 7.73
N THR A 30 -20.33 0.60 6.70
CA THR A 30 -20.53 -0.82 6.52
C THR A 30 -19.32 -1.60 7.03
N THR A 31 -19.55 -2.53 7.95
CA THR A 31 -18.58 -3.50 8.51
C THR A 31 -17.97 -4.44 7.46
N ALA A 32 -18.22 -4.18 6.16
CA ALA A 32 -17.73 -4.94 5.03
C ALA A 32 -16.36 -4.40 4.56
N THR A 33 -15.32 -4.45 5.40
CA THR A 33 -13.94 -4.16 4.93
C THR A 33 -12.80 -4.70 5.78
N VAL A 34 -13.02 -5.35 6.93
CA VAL A 34 -11.89 -5.81 7.78
C VAL A 34 -11.35 -7.18 7.36
N GLU A 35 -12.22 -8.10 6.93
CA GLU A 35 -11.86 -9.52 6.76
C GLU A 35 -10.99 -9.83 5.53
N GLN A 36 -11.02 -9.00 4.48
CA GLN A 36 -10.10 -9.12 3.33
C GLN A 36 -8.77 -8.36 3.53
N ARG A 37 -8.64 -7.55 4.57
CA ARG A 37 -7.43 -6.75 4.86
C ARG A 37 -6.37 -7.53 5.65
N GLU A 38 -6.74 -8.65 6.29
CA GLU A 38 -5.94 -9.29 7.34
C GLU A 38 -4.79 -10.19 6.86
N THR A 39 -4.69 -10.54 5.58
CA THR A 39 -3.66 -11.51 5.14
C THR A 39 -2.34 -10.89 4.68
N ALA A 40 -2.31 -9.60 4.34
CA ALA A 40 -1.12 -8.94 3.80
C ALA A 40 -0.36 -8.18 4.90
N LYS A 41 0.87 -8.61 5.21
CA LYS A 41 1.75 -7.89 6.15
C LYS A 41 2.09 -6.49 5.59
N PRO A 42 1.77 -5.39 6.30
CA PRO A 42 2.11 -4.04 5.84
C PRO A 42 3.62 -3.84 5.72
N GLN A 43 4.04 -3.06 4.72
CA GLN A 43 5.43 -2.64 4.50
C GLN A 43 5.59 -1.17 4.91
N VAL A 44 6.71 -0.83 5.54
CA VAL A 44 7.08 0.56 5.81
C VAL A 44 7.81 1.12 4.59
N VAL A 45 7.42 2.31 4.15
CA VAL A 45 8.12 3.02 3.07
C VAL A 45 8.88 4.19 3.67
N GLU A 46 10.20 4.14 3.53
CA GLU A 46 11.08 5.20 4.02
C GLU A 46 10.83 6.53 3.27
N PRO A 47 11.01 7.68 3.94
CA PRO A 47 10.98 8.98 3.30
C PRO A 47 12.01 9.09 2.16
N ARG A 48 11.71 9.96 1.19
CA ARG A 48 12.63 10.29 0.10
C ARG A 48 13.88 10.97 0.67
N LYS A 49 15.06 10.53 0.24
CA LYS A 49 16.34 11.15 0.66
C LYS A 49 16.50 12.59 0.17
N ASP A 50 15.83 12.90 -0.92
CA ASP A 50 15.77 14.20 -1.60
C ASP A 50 14.52 15.00 -1.24
N ALA A 51 13.68 14.53 -0.30
CA ALA A 51 12.58 15.33 0.20
C ALA A 51 13.13 16.67 0.73
N PRO A 52 12.56 17.82 0.32
CA PRO A 52 12.97 19.09 0.88
C PRO A 52 12.79 19.05 2.40
N ALA A 53 13.80 19.52 3.13
CA ALA A 53 13.69 19.62 4.58
C ALA A 53 12.53 20.57 4.90
N VAL A 54 11.51 20.06 5.60
CA VAL A 54 10.45 20.90 6.15
C VAL A 54 11.10 21.86 7.14
N ALA A 55 10.86 23.16 6.97
CA ALA A 55 11.45 24.16 7.85
C ALA A 55 10.98 23.90 9.29
N SER A 56 11.91 23.63 10.19
CA SER A 56 11.60 23.47 11.61
C SER A 56 11.03 24.77 12.19
N CYS A 57 10.30 24.67 13.29
CA CYS A 57 9.82 25.86 13.99
C CYS A 57 10.92 26.81 14.43
N GLN A 58 12.14 26.30 14.59
CA GLN A 58 13.33 27.11 14.82
C GLN A 58 13.71 27.95 13.58
N GLN A 59 13.65 27.40 12.37
CA GLN A 59 13.97 28.12 11.13
C GLN A 59 12.88 29.16 10.79
N VAL A 60 11.60 28.80 10.98
CA VAL A 60 10.48 29.75 10.81
C VAL A 60 10.64 30.92 11.77
N LYS A 61 11.16 30.69 12.98
CA LYS A 61 11.42 31.73 13.97
C LYS A 61 12.49 32.72 13.52
N GLU A 62 13.56 32.24 12.91
CA GLU A 62 14.62 33.08 12.36
C GLU A 62 14.14 33.93 11.17
N GLN A 63 13.27 33.40 10.31
CA GLN A 63 12.67 34.15 9.20
C GLN A 63 11.63 35.17 9.68
N ALA A 64 10.78 34.77 10.63
CA ALA A 64 9.82 35.67 11.24
C ALA A 64 10.54 36.86 11.87
N ALA A 65 11.69 36.65 12.54
CA ALA A 65 12.61 37.66 13.11
C ALA A 65 12.82 38.86 12.16
N GLN A 66 13.01 38.57 10.87
CA GLN A 66 13.33 39.56 9.84
C GLN A 66 12.12 40.38 9.37
N ALA A 67 10.90 39.86 9.48
CA ALA A 67 9.68 40.43 8.88
C ALA A 67 8.86 41.40 9.77
N GLY A 68 9.44 41.98 10.82
CA GLY A 68 8.76 42.95 11.72
C GLY A 68 7.54 42.51 12.56
N LYS A 69 6.98 41.29 12.43
CA LYS A 69 5.81 40.81 13.22
C LYS A 69 6.01 40.82 14.76
N GLU A 70 4.95 40.77 15.56
CA GLU A 70 5.05 40.67 17.04
C GLU A 70 4.97 39.21 17.53
N THR A 71 4.13 38.41 16.87
CA THR A 71 3.94 36.99 17.13
C THR A 71 4.24 36.15 15.91
N MET A 72 4.37 34.84 16.11
CA MET A 72 4.38 33.85 15.05
C MET A 72 3.75 32.55 15.52
N LEU A 73 3.08 31.87 14.59
CA LEU A 73 2.64 30.50 14.75
C LEU A 73 3.54 29.61 13.89
N CYS A 74 3.87 28.44 14.39
CA CYS A 74 4.51 27.38 13.63
C CYS A 74 3.86 26.03 13.94
N VAL A 75 3.89 25.11 12.98
CA VAL A 75 3.46 23.72 13.13
C VAL A 75 4.57 22.83 12.58
N GLU A 76 4.96 21.79 13.32
CA GLU A 76 5.93 20.80 12.85
C GLU A 76 5.59 19.39 13.31
N ARG A 77 6.09 18.39 12.57
CA ARG A 77 6.04 16.98 12.98
C ARG A 77 7.04 16.73 14.09
N VAL A 78 6.60 16.16 15.20
CA VAL A 78 7.46 15.85 16.35
C VAL A 78 7.56 14.33 16.58
N PRO A 79 8.75 13.80 16.87
CA PRO A 79 8.89 12.43 17.35
C PRO A 79 8.14 12.24 18.67
N ALA A 80 7.45 11.10 18.85
CA ALA A 80 6.73 10.80 20.08
C ALA A 80 7.63 10.89 21.34
N ALA A 81 8.92 10.54 21.22
CA ALA A 81 9.89 10.64 22.31
C ALA A 81 10.21 12.07 22.75
N LYS A 82 9.92 13.08 21.91
CA LYS A 82 10.12 14.50 22.23
C LYS A 82 8.84 15.19 22.73
N ALA A 83 7.69 14.52 22.64
CA ALA A 83 6.43 15.06 23.13
C ALA A 83 6.25 14.82 24.65
N PRO A 84 5.41 15.62 25.34
CA PRO A 84 5.03 15.35 26.71
C PRO A 84 4.50 13.92 26.89
N ARG A 85 4.85 13.24 27.97
CA ARG A 85 4.52 11.80 28.17
C ARG A 85 3.03 11.50 28.08
N ASN A 86 2.18 12.38 28.61
CA ASN A 86 0.73 12.24 28.53
C ASN A 86 0.22 12.36 27.09
N VAL A 87 0.80 13.27 26.29
CA VAL A 87 0.48 13.44 24.87
C VAL A 87 0.89 12.20 24.07
N ALA A 88 2.13 11.73 24.25
CA ALA A 88 2.63 10.55 23.55
C ALA A 88 1.78 9.30 23.84
N ARG A 89 1.34 9.14 25.09
CA ARG A 89 0.45 8.04 25.50
C ARG A 89 -0.94 8.16 24.89
N ALA A 90 -1.53 9.37 24.89
CA ALA A 90 -2.85 9.60 24.32
C ALA A 90 -2.86 9.39 22.79
N ALA A 91 -1.84 9.90 22.10
CA ALA A 91 -1.68 9.74 20.65
C ALA A 91 -1.55 8.27 20.22
N ALA A 92 -1.00 7.39 21.07
CA ALA A 92 -0.89 5.97 20.81
C ALA A 92 -2.17 5.17 21.11
N ALA A 93 -3.16 5.76 21.80
CA ALA A 93 -4.36 5.08 22.30
C ALA A 93 -5.62 5.34 21.48
N ASP A 94 -5.57 6.25 20.50
CA ASP A 94 -6.70 6.50 19.60
C ASP A 94 -6.96 5.24 18.73
N ASP A 95 -8.23 4.88 18.49
CA ASP A 95 -8.67 3.63 17.84
C ASP A 95 -9.69 3.90 16.71
N VAL A 96 -9.29 4.64 15.67
CA VAL A 96 -10.24 5.22 14.69
C VAL A 96 -9.94 4.77 13.25
N THR A 97 -8.83 4.06 12.97
CA THR A 97 -8.45 3.71 11.58
C THR A 97 -7.59 2.44 11.49
N TRP A 98 -7.39 1.89 10.28
CA TRP A 98 -6.34 0.86 10.02
C TRP A 98 -4.99 1.18 10.68
N CYS A 99 -4.72 2.47 10.87
CA CYS A 99 -3.45 2.95 11.39
C CYS A 99 -3.27 2.71 12.88
N ASP A 100 -4.24 2.13 13.55
CA ASP A 100 -4.15 1.85 14.97
C ASP A 100 -2.98 0.90 15.29
N GLY A 101 -2.22 1.26 16.32
CA GLY A 101 -1.00 0.55 16.73
C GLY A 101 0.21 0.69 15.79
N LYS A 102 0.12 1.47 14.69
CA LYS A 102 1.27 1.77 13.84
C LYS A 102 2.16 2.85 14.46
N GLU A 103 3.47 2.75 14.23
CA GLU A 103 4.41 3.75 14.76
C GLU A 103 4.12 5.12 14.14
N MET A 104 4.25 6.16 14.97
CA MET A 104 4.08 7.55 14.54
C MET A 104 5.15 7.93 13.51
N ASN A 105 4.77 8.80 12.59
CA ASN A 105 5.61 9.41 11.57
C ASN A 105 6.20 8.39 10.58
N LYS A 106 5.49 7.28 10.35
CA LYS A 106 5.82 6.27 9.35
C LYS A 106 4.62 5.99 8.47
N ALA A 107 4.88 5.90 7.16
CA ALA A 107 3.90 5.49 6.19
C ALA A 107 3.97 3.96 5.98
N TYR A 108 2.84 3.30 6.21
CA TYR A 108 2.65 1.87 6.02
C TYR A 108 1.81 1.64 4.77
N VAL A 109 2.20 0.67 3.95
CA VAL A 109 1.49 0.33 2.71
C VAL A 109 1.16 -1.15 2.65
N THR A 110 0.01 -1.46 2.08
CA THR A 110 -0.25 -2.74 1.41
C THR A 110 -0.54 -2.48 -0.05
N ARG A 111 -0.93 -3.51 -0.81
CA ARG A 111 -1.25 -3.31 -2.22
C ARG A 111 -2.42 -2.35 -2.43
N THR A 112 -3.34 -2.29 -1.48
CA THR A 112 -4.60 -1.54 -1.63
C THR A 112 -4.77 -0.42 -0.63
N SER A 113 -3.86 -0.24 0.33
CA SER A 113 -4.02 0.80 1.35
C SER A 113 -2.71 1.49 1.70
N ILE A 114 -2.80 2.78 2.04
CA ILE A 114 -1.74 3.60 2.63
C ILE A 114 -2.23 4.04 4.01
N CYS A 115 -1.32 4.10 4.97
CA CYS A 115 -1.62 4.55 6.31
C CYS A 115 -0.47 5.36 6.88
N GLU A 116 -0.76 6.51 7.47
CA GLU A 116 0.21 7.27 8.27
C GLU A 116 -0.46 7.85 9.53
N ASN A 117 0.23 7.70 10.66
CA ASN A 117 -0.04 8.43 11.89
C ASN A 117 1.00 9.54 12.04
N GLN A 118 0.59 10.76 12.41
CA GLN A 118 1.50 11.87 12.69
C GLN A 118 1.19 12.48 14.05
N LEU A 119 2.24 12.92 14.75
CA LEU A 119 2.10 13.80 15.91
C LEU A 119 2.64 15.17 15.53
N LEU A 120 1.77 16.18 15.53
CA LEU A 120 2.14 17.55 15.22
C LEU A 120 2.17 18.40 16.49
N HIS A 121 3.08 19.37 16.51
CA HIS A 121 3.20 20.39 17.55
C HIS A 121 3.05 21.76 16.89
N ALA A 122 1.99 22.47 17.28
CA ALA A 122 1.83 23.87 16.98
C ALA A 122 2.31 24.72 18.16
N VAL A 123 3.09 25.75 17.88
CA VAL A 123 3.61 26.66 18.90
C VAL A 123 3.41 28.11 18.46
N LEU A 124 2.74 28.88 19.32
CA LEU A 124 2.63 30.34 19.20
C LEU A 124 3.73 30.97 20.05
N THR A 125 4.55 31.85 19.48
CA THR A 125 5.65 32.51 20.21
C THR A 125 5.64 34.02 20.03
N VAL A 126 6.15 34.74 21.05
CA VAL A 126 6.60 36.12 20.89
C VAL A 126 7.88 36.09 20.08
N LYS A 127 7.91 36.83 18.98
CA LYS A 127 9.02 36.77 18.04
C LYS A 127 10.34 37.28 18.62
N GLN A 128 10.30 38.38 19.37
CA GLN A 128 11.50 39.07 19.87
C GLN A 128 12.25 38.25 20.93
N THR A 129 11.51 37.60 21.82
CA THR A 129 12.07 36.81 22.93
C THR A 129 12.09 35.32 22.62
N GLY A 130 11.31 34.88 21.63
CA GLY A 130 11.06 33.47 21.36
C GLY A 130 10.25 32.77 22.45
N GLN A 131 9.63 33.54 23.36
CA GLN A 131 8.89 33.00 24.47
C GLN A 131 7.58 32.36 23.96
N PRO A 132 7.29 31.09 24.32
CA PRO A 132 6.03 30.46 23.96
C PRO A 132 4.86 31.17 24.67
N LEU A 133 3.84 31.49 23.87
CA LEU A 133 2.55 32.04 24.30
C LEU A 133 1.49 30.95 24.42
N GLY A 134 1.65 29.84 23.69
CA GLY A 134 0.78 28.67 23.77
C GLY A 134 1.26 27.55 22.88
N ASP A 135 0.92 26.33 23.27
CA ASP A 135 1.25 25.10 22.56
C ASP A 135 -0.02 24.32 22.26
N ALA A 136 -0.04 23.59 21.15
CA ALA A 136 -1.03 22.58 20.87
C ALA A 136 -0.36 21.34 20.28
N TYR A 137 -0.74 20.17 20.77
CA TYR A 137 -0.37 18.89 20.18
C TYR A 137 -1.59 18.24 19.59
N PHE A 138 -1.48 17.75 18.36
CA PHE A 138 -2.57 17.01 17.74
C PHE A 138 -2.06 15.84 16.89
N THR A 139 -2.84 14.78 16.92
CA THR A 139 -2.61 13.58 16.11
C THR A 139 -3.35 13.72 14.80
N ILE A 140 -2.69 13.36 13.71
CA ILE A 140 -3.35 13.07 12.43
C ILE A 140 -3.27 11.58 12.19
N LYS A 141 -4.38 10.99 11.74
CA LYS A 141 -4.39 9.66 11.15
C LYS A 141 -5.00 9.76 9.77
N GLN A 142 -4.38 9.08 8.82
CA GLN A 142 -4.85 9.11 7.45
C GLN A 142 -4.74 7.74 6.82
N GLU A 143 -5.81 7.29 6.17
CA GLU A 143 -5.90 6.01 5.49
C GLU A 143 -6.38 6.21 4.05
N VAL A 144 -5.60 5.78 3.06
CA VAL A 144 -6.01 5.74 1.65
C VAL A 144 -6.45 4.32 1.33
N ASN A 145 -7.62 4.16 0.72
CA ASN A 145 -8.25 2.87 0.46
C ASN A 145 -8.60 2.69 -1.02
N THR A 146 -7.71 2.03 -1.75
CA THR A 146 -7.86 1.69 -3.17
C THR A 146 -8.43 0.29 -3.36
N LYS A 147 -8.84 -0.03 -4.60
CA LYS A 147 -9.29 -1.38 -4.97
C LYS A 147 -8.72 -1.78 -6.32
N THR A 148 -8.36 -3.05 -6.43
CA THR A 148 -7.81 -3.62 -7.67
C THR A 148 -8.82 -3.73 -8.80
N THR A 149 -10.08 -3.35 -8.59
CA THR A 149 -11.18 -3.43 -9.58
C THR A 149 -12.05 -2.18 -9.59
N ASP A 150 -11.60 -1.09 -8.97
CA ASP A 150 -12.32 0.18 -8.92
C ASP A 150 -11.33 1.34 -9.14
N THR A 151 -11.72 2.30 -9.97
CA THR A 151 -10.95 3.52 -10.22
C THR A 151 -11.26 4.61 -9.22
N HIS A 152 -12.28 4.43 -8.38
CA HIS A 152 -12.61 5.28 -7.25
C HIS A 152 -11.95 4.74 -5.99
N PHE A 153 -11.47 5.65 -5.15
CA PHE A 153 -10.90 5.32 -3.86
C PHE A 153 -11.20 6.42 -2.86
N ASN A 154 -11.23 6.02 -1.59
CA ASN A 154 -11.54 6.92 -0.48
C ASN A 154 -10.28 7.16 0.34
N GLU A 155 -10.22 8.32 0.98
CA GLU A 155 -9.17 8.66 1.93
C GLU A 155 -9.81 9.13 3.23
N ASP A 156 -9.70 8.34 4.28
CA ASP A 156 -10.25 8.67 5.59
C ASP A 156 -9.22 9.50 6.36
N PHE A 157 -9.68 10.60 6.93
CA PHE A 157 -8.86 11.56 7.66
C PHE A 157 -9.42 11.78 9.05
N PHE A 158 -8.53 11.75 10.03
CA PHE A 158 -8.83 12.00 11.42
C PHE A 158 -7.79 12.96 12.00
N LEU A 159 -8.27 13.97 12.74
CA LEU A 159 -7.45 14.85 13.56
C LEU A 159 -8.01 14.90 14.97
N ARG A 160 -7.14 14.77 15.97
CA ARG A 160 -7.49 14.95 17.38
C ARG A 160 -6.52 15.86 18.11
N VAL A 161 -7.05 16.84 18.83
CA VAL A 161 -6.24 17.69 19.71
C VAL A 161 -5.98 16.99 21.04
N GLN A 162 -4.72 16.64 21.29
CA GLN A 162 -4.29 15.86 22.45
C GLN A 162 -4.02 16.73 23.67
N ALA A 163 -3.44 17.91 23.45
CA ALA A 163 -3.12 18.86 24.51
C ALA A 163 -3.07 20.28 23.98
N VAL A 164 -3.42 21.25 24.82
CA VAL A 164 -3.30 22.67 24.56
C VAL A 164 -2.84 23.42 25.81
N SER A 165 -2.11 24.51 25.64
CA SER A 165 -1.62 25.37 26.72
C SER A 165 -1.65 26.85 26.30
N GLY A 166 -1.60 27.74 27.29
CA GLY A 166 -1.48 29.18 27.08
C GLY A 166 -2.60 29.75 26.21
N ALA A 167 -2.24 30.65 25.29
CA ALA A 167 -3.17 31.36 24.42
C ALA A 167 -4.01 30.42 23.54
N LEU A 168 -3.48 29.26 23.14
CA LEU A 168 -4.19 28.30 22.28
C LEU A 168 -5.33 27.55 23.00
N VAL A 169 -5.44 27.66 24.33
CA VAL A 169 -6.58 27.12 25.10
C VAL A 169 -7.91 27.77 24.68
N ALA A 170 -7.89 29.02 24.24
CA ALA A 170 -9.07 29.73 23.74
C ALA A 170 -9.61 29.13 22.43
N GLY A 171 -8.87 28.22 21.82
CA GLY A 171 -9.18 27.61 20.54
C GLY A 171 -8.42 28.23 19.38
N PHE A 172 -8.32 27.48 18.30
CA PHE A 172 -7.68 27.86 17.05
C PHE A 172 -8.43 27.19 15.90
N THR A 173 -8.11 27.53 14.65
CA THR A 173 -8.72 26.86 13.49
C THR A 173 -7.70 26.05 12.71
N VAL A 174 -8.18 24.95 12.14
CA VAL A 174 -7.42 24.10 11.23
C VAL A 174 -8.18 23.95 9.93
N GLU A 175 -7.46 23.97 8.83
CA GLU A 175 -7.98 23.80 7.47
C GLU A 175 -7.10 22.75 6.79
N ILE A 176 -7.72 21.85 6.04
CA ILE A 176 -7.01 20.76 5.36
C ILE A 176 -7.33 20.77 3.88
N GLU A 177 -6.28 20.77 3.07
CA GLU A 177 -6.36 20.66 1.62
C GLU A 177 -5.67 19.38 1.16
N GLY A 178 -6.30 18.68 0.22
CA GLY A 178 -5.69 17.57 -0.52
C GLY A 178 -5.39 18.01 -1.95
N GLN A 179 -4.43 17.34 -2.57
CA GLN A 179 -4.13 17.53 -3.99
C GLN A 179 -3.58 16.24 -4.61
N CYS A 180 -3.99 15.98 -5.85
CA CYS A 180 -3.32 15.04 -6.72
C CYS A 180 -2.18 15.72 -7.47
N VAL A 181 -0.95 15.44 -7.06
CA VAL A 181 0.28 15.91 -7.68
C VAL A 181 0.65 14.98 -8.85
N ALA A 182 1.19 15.57 -9.91
CA ALA A 182 1.79 14.89 -11.06
C ALA A 182 0.86 14.10 -11.98
N SER A 183 -0.47 14.19 -11.85
CA SER A 183 -1.40 13.62 -12.82
C SER A 183 -2.67 14.46 -12.98
N SER A 184 -2.94 14.90 -14.21
CA SER A 184 -4.21 15.55 -14.57
C SER A 184 -5.37 14.56 -14.68
N ALA A 185 -5.09 13.24 -14.58
CA ALA A 185 -6.07 12.16 -14.65
C ALA A 185 -6.74 11.85 -13.30
N CYS A 186 -6.21 12.40 -12.21
CA CYS A 186 -6.87 12.33 -10.91
C CYS A 186 -7.99 13.37 -10.82
N GLU A 187 -9.19 12.94 -10.43
CA GLU A 187 -10.25 13.83 -9.99
C GLU A 187 -10.33 13.80 -8.47
N GLU A 188 -10.47 14.99 -7.89
CA GLU A 188 -10.63 15.19 -6.46
C GLU A 188 -12.05 15.64 -6.19
N GLY A 189 -12.76 14.86 -5.39
CA GLY A 189 -14.07 15.22 -4.86
C GLY A 189 -13.97 16.25 -3.74
N ILE A 190 -15.09 16.47 -3.06
CA ILE A 190 -15.12 17.37 -1.90
C ILE A 190 -14.22 16.80 -0.81
N GLY A 191 -13.37 17.65 -0.23
CA GLY A 191 -12.51 17.28 0.89
C GLY A 191 -13.28 16.99 2.19
N PRO A 192 -12.59 16.57 3.25
CA PRO A 192 -13.20 16.09 4.48
C PRO A 192 -14.01 17.18 5.18
N TRP A 193 -13.58 18.44 5.07
CA TRP A 193 -14.24 19.59 5.69
C TRP A 193 -14.41 20.74 4.69
N THR A 194 -15.41 21.58 4.93
CA THR A 194 -15.60 22.83 4.18
C THR A 194 -14.94 23.98 4.93
N GLY A 195 -13.75 24.39 4.47
CA GLY A 195 -13.00 25.52 5.01
C GLY A 195 -12.46 25.31 6.44
N PRO A 196 -12.05 26.39 7.12
CA PRO A 196 -11.44 26.32 8.45
C PRO A 196 -12.40 25.80 9.52
N ALA A 197 -11.98 24.76 10.25
CA ALA A 197 -12.70 24.17 11.35
C ALA A 197 -12.13 24.63 12.71
N PRO A 198 -12.95 25.12 13.64
CA PRO A 198 -12.49 25.44 15.00
C PRO A 198 -12.20 24.16 15.79
N VAL A 199 -11.13 24.20 16.57
CA VAL A 199 -10.68 23.11 17.44
C VAL A 199 -10.23 23.62 18.81
N THR A 200 -10.45 22.81 19.83
CA THR A 200 -10.07 23.00 21.22
C THR A 200 -9.53 21.68 21.80
N LEU A 201 -9.17 21.65 23.08
CA LEU A 201 -8.74 20.42 23.77
C LEU A 201 -9.71 19.25 23.52
N LEU A 202 -9.19 18.10 23.11
CA LEU A 202 -9.94 16.88 22.79
C LEU A 202 -10.96 17.02 21.65
N SER A 203 -10.93 18.12 20.89
CA SER A 203 -11.69 18.21 19.66
C SER A 203 -11.20 17.17 18.67
N GLU A 204 -12.17 16.52 18.02
CA GLU A 204 -11.97 15.58 16.94
C GLU A 204 -12.56 16.15 15.66
N LYS A 205 -11.86 15.90 14.54
CA LYS A 205 -12.31 16.25 13.20
C LYS A 205 -12.07 15.07 12.29
N GLU A 206 -13.13 14.68 11.60
CA GLU A 206 -13.16 13.51 10.73
C GLU A 206 -13.73 13.89 9.37
N GLY A 207 -13.35 13.14 8.35
CA GLY A 207 -13.99 13.21 7.05
C GLY A 207 -13.26 12.34 6.04
N THR A 208 -13.77 12.34 4.81
CA THR A 208 -13.27 11.49 3.74
C THR A 208 -13.06 12.31 2.48
N TRP A 209 -11.91 12.15 1.81
CA TRP A 209 -11.78 12.53 0.40
C TRP A 209 -12.29 11.41 -0.48
N GLN A 210 -13.01 11.79 -1.53
CA GLN A 210 -13.29 10.89 -2.66
C GLN A 210 -12.34 11.23 -3.79
N ARG A 211 -11.62 10.24 -4.31
CA ARG A 211 -10.75 10.40 -5.47
C ARG A 211 -11.13 9.41 -6.56
N SER A 212 -10.88 9.79 -7.80
CA SER A 212 -11.05 8.88 -8.93
C SER A 212 -9.96 9.07 -9.97
N TRP A 213 -9.74 8.02 -10.75
CA TRP A 213 -8.96 8.10 -11.99
C TRP A 213 -9.90 8.13 -13.19
N LYS A 214 -9.80 9.17 -14.01
CA LYS A 214 -10.74 9.42 -15.12
C LYS A 214 -10.29 8.88 -16.47
N ASN A 215 -9.03 8.46 -16.62
CA ASN A 215 -8.57 7.96 -17.90
C ASN A 215 -9.18 6.58 -18.20
N THR A 216 -9.43 6.34 -19.48
CA THR A 216 -10.07 5.12 -19.97
C THR A 216 -9.09 4.17 -20.66
N THR A 217 -7.80 4.51 -20.69
CA THR A 217 -6.75 3.72 -21.37
C THR A 217 -5.41 3.89 -20.67
N GLY A 218 -4.66 2.80 -20.55
CA GLY A 218 -3.29 2.81 -20.05
C GLY A 218 -3.21 2.76 -18.53
N ASN A 219 -2.17 3.41 -18.01
CA ASN A 219 -1.95 3.57 -16.58
C ASN A 219 -1.46 4.98 -16.28
N ASP A 220 -1.79 5.47 -15.08
CA ASP A 220 -1.22 6.69 -14.52
C ASP A 220 -0.81 6.47 -13.07
N THR A 221 0.22 7.21 -12.69
CA THR A 221 0.65 7.36 -11.31
C THR A 221 0.24 8.73 -10.80
N MET A 222 -0.43 8.75 -9.65
CA MET A 222 -0.87 9.95 -8.94
C MET A 222 -0.10 10.01 -7.62
N MET A 223 0.44 11.18 -7.29
CA MET A 223 1.06 11.42 -5.99
C MET A 223 0.10 12.22 -5.11
N LEU A 224 -0.24 11.69 -3.95
CA LEU A 224 -1.20 12.35 -3.05
C LEU A 224 -0.45 13.31 -2.13
N GLY A 225 -0.79 14.59 -2.17
CA GLY A 225 -0.19 15.64 -1.33
C GLY A 225 -1.23 16.34 -0.46
N TYR A 226 -0.81 16.83 0.70
CA TYR A 226 -1.71 17.46 1.66
C TYR A 226 -1.06 18.68 2.28
N LYS A 227 -1.89 19.66 2.65
CA LYS A 227 -1.48 20.86 3.38
C LYS A 227 -2.48 21.15 4.49
N LEU A 228 -2.02 21.07 5.74
CA LEU A 228 -2.77 21.53 6.90
C LEU A 228 -2.37 22.97 7.22
N THR A 229 -3.34 23.88 7.23
CA THR A 229 -3.16 25.26 7.67
C THR A 229 -3.76 25.44 9.07
N THR A 230 -2.95 25.82 10.04
CA THR A 230 -3.36 26.17 11.41
C THR A 230 -3.38 27.69 11.56
N ARG A 231 -4.42 28.25 12.19
CA ARG A 231 -4.56 29.70 12.39
C ARG A 231 -4.94 30.07 13.81
N TYR A 232 -4.36 31.15 14.31
CA TYR A 232 -4.71 31.78 15.58
C TYR A 232 -4.62 33.30 15.44
N GLY A 233 -5.76 34.00 15.58
CA GLY A 233 -5.84 35.43 15.27
C GLY A 233 -5.42 35.69 13.81
N THR A 234 -4.41 36.56 13.62
CA THR A 234 -3.84 36.87 12.30
C THR A 234 -2.69 35.94 11.91
N GLU A 235 -2.21 35.09 12.82
CA GLU A 235 -1.11 34.17 12.54
C GLU A 235 -1.60 32.91 11.84
N LYS A 236 -0.74 32.39 10.96
CA LYS A 236 -0.97 31.13 10.24
C LYS A 236 0.32 30.34 10.14
N ALA A 237 0.20 29.01 10.11
CA ALA A 237 1.28 28.08 9.86
C ALA A 237 0.78 26.93 9.00
N ASP A 238 1.59 26.54 8.02
CA ASP A 238 1.29 25.45 7.09
C ASP A 238 2.18 24.24 7.40
N HIS A 239 1.60 23.05 7.37
CA HIS A 239 2.30 21.76 7.44
C HIS A 239 1.91 20.94 6.22
N GLU A 240 2.90 20.58 5.40
CA GLU A 240 2.70 19.79 4.19
C GLU A 240 3.25 18.38 4.37
N TRP A 241 2.58 17.38 3.81
CA TRP A 241 3.09 16.01 3.73
C TRP A 241 2.56 15.31 2.48
N GLY A 242 2.93 14.04 2.31
CA GLY A 242 2.46 13.23 1.18
C GLY A 242 3.48 13.20 0.05
N ALA A 243 3.08 13.70 -1.12
CA ALA A 243 3.81 13.68 -2.39
C ALA A 243 5.26 14.18 -2.30
N ASN A 244 5.50 15.19 -1.45
CA ASN A 244 6.80 15.82 -1.27
C ASN A 244 7.72 15.03 -0.33
N GLU A 245 7.18 14.17 0.55
CA GLU A 245 7.93 13.49 1.60
C GLU A 245 8.30 12.06 1.23
N SER A 246 7.36 11.30 0.65
CA SER A 246 7.53 9.86 0.47
C SER A 246 6.85 9.36 -0.80
N ARG A 247 7.44 8.30 -1.38
CA ARG A 247 6.76 7.54 -2.44
C ARG A 247 5.62 6.68 -1.91
N ALA A 248 5.46 6.55 -0.59
CA ALA A 248 4.34 5.82 0.02
C ALA A 248 2.98 6.33 -0.45
N TRP A 249 2.92 7.62 -0.75
CA TRP A 249 1.73 8.35 -1.20
C TRP A 249 1.48 8.27 -2.71
N GLU A 250 2.11 7.30 -3.36
CA GLU A 250 1.90 6.99 -4.77
C GLU A 250 0.67 6.06 -4.90
N VAL A 251 -0.29 6.43 -5.73
CA VAL A 251 -1.39 5.55 -6.17
C VAL A 251 -1.29 5.40 -7.67
N ARG A 252 -1.29 4.16 -8.16
CA ARG A 252 -1.34 3.88 -9.60
C ARG A 252 -2.68 3.28 -9.96
N CYS A 253 -3.34 3.87 -10.95
CA CYS A 253 -4.52 3.29 -11.56
C CYS A 253 -4.21 2.85 -12.99
N ASP A 254 -4.81 1.75 -13.41
CA ASP A 254 -4.63 1.21 -14.76
C ASP A 254 -5.85 0.42 -15.22
N ASN A 255 -5.93 0.16 -16.52
CA ASN A 255 -6.87 -0.80 -17.11
C ASN A 255 -6.18 -1.87 -17.98
N GLU A 256 -4.91 -2.13 -17.73
CA GLU A 256 -4.07 -2.97 -18.59
C GLU A 256 -3.92 -4.40 -18.09
N VAL A 257 -4.12 -4.66 -16.79
CA VAL A 257 -3.81 -5.98 -16.20
C VAL A 257 -5.00 -6.96 -16.23
N ASP A 258 -6.20 -6.45 -16.00
CA ASP A 258 -7.41 -7.27 -15.94
C ASP A 258 -8.60 -6.57 -16.62
N LYS A 259 -9.72 -7.29 -16.76
CA LYS A 259 -10.94 -6.79 -17.42
C LYS A 259 -11.47 -5.48 -16.80
N PHE A 260 -11.28 -5.30 -15.51
CA PHE A 260 -11.70 -4.10 -14.79
C PHE A 260 -10.52 -3.18 -14.57
N ALA A 261 -10.75 -1.87 -14.71
CA ALA A 261 -9.81 -0.86 -14.27
C ALA A 261 -9.72 -0.87 -12.74
N GLY A 262 -8.58 -0.48 -12.18
CA GLY A 262 -8.39 -0.47 -10.74
C GLY A 262 -7.17 0.30 -10.29
N CYS A 263 -7.14 0.65 -9.02
CA CYS A 263 -6.07 1.40 -8.37
C CYS A 263 -5.33 0.54 -7.33
N VAL A 264 -4.03 0.76 -7.21
CA VAL A 264 -3.13 0.06 -6.28
C VAL A 264 -2.05 1.01 -5.78
N VAL A 265 -1.42 0.65 -4.65
CA VAL A 265 -0.22 1.30 -4.13
C VAL A 265 1.00 0.57 -4.71
N PRO A 266 1.75 1.18 -5.65
CA PRO A 266 2.82 0.49 -6.37
C PRO A 266 4.07 0.24 -5.52
N GLN A 267 4.23 0.95 -4.40
CA GLN A 267 5.38 0.77 -3.50
C GLN A 267 5.32 -0.55 -2.71
N TYR A 268 4.13 -1.14 -2.54
CA TYR A 268 4.01 -2.45 -1.92
C TYR A 268 4.48 -3.55 -2.88
N ILE A 269 5.41 -4.38 -2.41
CA ILE A 269 5.91 -5.56 -3.14
C ILE A 269 5.15 -6.79 -2.61
N PRO A 270 4.17 -7.33 -3.34
CA PRO A 270 3.38 -8.47 -2.88
C PRO A 270 4.15 -9.79 -2.97
N THR A 271 3.74 -10.77 -2.17
CA THR A 271 4.33 -12.12 -2.15
C THR A 271 3.41 -13.13 -2.83
N PHE A 272 3.94 -13.82 -3.84
CA PHE A 272 3.27 -14.95 -4.48
C PHE A 272 3.54 -16.23 -3.69
N GLU A 273 2.51 -16.78 -3.05
CA GLU A 273 2.62 -18.05 -2.34
C GLU A 273 2.42 -19.24 -3.30
N VAL A 274 3.43 -20.11 -3.38
CA VAL A 274 3.34 -21.37 -4.12
C VAL A 274 2.58 -22.39 -3.27
N LYS A 275 1.28 -22.59 -3.52
CA LYS A 275 0.42 -23.45 -2.69
C LYS A 275 1.03 -24.85 -2.43
N SER A 276 0.85 -25.35 -1.20
CA SER A 276 1.37 -26.65 -0.74
C SER A 276 0.95 -27.86 -1.59
N LYS A 277 -0.23 -27.79 -2.24
CA LYS A 277 -0.69 -28.81 -3.19
C LYS A 277 0.22 -28.98 -4.42
N TYR A 278 1.08 -27.99 -4.70
CA TYR A 278 2.13 -28.09 -5.72
C TYR A 278 3.48 -28.39 -5.07
N SER A 279 3.54 -29.46 -4.27
CA SER A 279 4.68 -29.79 -3.40
C SER A 279 6.02 -29.86 -4.13
N GLU A 280 6.08 -30.46 -5.32
CA GLU A 280 7.35 -30.65 -6.03
C GLU A 280 7.84 -29.36 -6.69
N ALA A 281 6.93 -28.56 -7.28
CA ALA A 281 7.27 -27.25 -7.82
C ALA A 281 7.69 -26.28 -6.69
N ARG A 282 6.98 -26.34 -5.55
CA ARG A 282 7.33 -25.59 -4.33
C ARG A 282 8.74 -25.95 -3.85
N GLN A 283 9.06 -27.25 -3.72
CA GLN A 283 10.41 -27.68 -3.35
C GLN A 283 11.47 -27.26 -4.37
N PHE A 284 11.18 -27.39 -5.67
CA PHE A 284 12.08 -26.95 -6.74
C PHE A 284 12.43 -25.47 -6.60
N ILE A 285 11.42 -24.59 -6.54
CA ILE A 285 11.63 -23.16 -6.37
C ILE A 285 12.42 -22.87 -5.09
N GLY A 286 12.05 -23.54 -3.99
CA GLY A 286 12.71 -23.35 -2.71
C GLY A 286 14.20 -23.74 -2.73
N MET A 287 14.55 -24.85 -3.38
CA MET A 287 15.93 -25.29 -3.56
C MET A 287 16.73 -24.36 -4.47
N VAL A 288 16.11 -23.78 -5.50
CA VAL A 288 16.76 -22.80 -6.38
C VAL A 288 17.03 -21.50 -5.63
N GLN A 289 16.05 -21.01 -4.87
CA GLN A 289 16.22 -19.86 -3.98
C GLN A 289 17.37 -20.06 -2.99
N ALA A 290 17.52 -21.27 -2.44
CA ALA A 290 18.57 -21.57 -1.48
C ALA A 290 19.95 -21.80 -2.09
N SER A 291 20.02 -22.41 -3.27
CA SER A 291 21.30 -22.81 -3.87
C SER A 291 21.96 -21.70 -4.69
N MET A 292 21.19 -20.82 -5.32
CA MET A 292 21.75 -19.70 -6.10
C MET A 292 22.20 -18.56 -5.22
N SER A 293 23.35 -17.97 -5.53
CA SER A 293 23.91 -16.84 -4.79
C SER A 293 23.07 -15.56 -4.88
N SER A 294 22.19 -15.47 -5.88
CA SER A 294 21.29 -14.32 -6.06
C SER A 294 19.99 -14.43 -5.24
N HIS A 295 19.69 -15.61 -4.68
CA HIS A 295 18.47 -15.89 -3.90
C HIS A 295 17.19 -15.34 -4.56
N PRO A 296 16.93 -15.64 -5.84
CA PRO A 296 15.97 -14.87 -6.64
C PRO A 296 14.54 -15.00 -6.11
N GLY A 297 13.89 -13.86 -5.84
CA GLY A 297 12.53 -13.83 -5.31
C GLY A 297 12.39 -14.27 -3.85
N TRP A 298 13.48 -14.52 -3.13
CA TRP A 298 13.44 -14.89 -1.71
C TRP A 298 13.48 -13.63 -0.84
N GLU A 299 12.33 -13.28 -0.25
CA GLU A 299 12.22 -12.17 0.69
C GLU A 299 13.23 -12.33 1.84
N GLY A 300 13.89 -11.24 2.24
CA GLY A 300 14.88 -11.22 3.32
C GLY A 300 16.28 -11.75 2.97
N LYS A 301 16.48 -12.41 1.82
CA LYS A 301 17.81 -12.92 1.40
C LYS A 301 18.27 -12.44 0.03
N GLY A 302 17.34 -12.27 -0.91
CA GLY A 302 17.64 -11.85 -2.26
C GLY A 302 16.90 -10.59 -2.66
N GLN A 303 16.63 -10.49 -3.96
CA GLN A 303 15.86 -9.40 -4.57
C GLN A 303 14.52 -9.93 -5.09
N PRO A 304 13.45 -9.10 -5.10
CA PRO A 304 12.17 -9.52 -5.63
C PRO A 304 12.29 -9.83 -7.12
N LEU A 305 11.45 -10.74 -7.60
CA LEU A 305 11.28 -10.90 -9.03
C LEU A 305 10.55 -9.68 -9.59
N THR A 306 10.76 -9.39 -10.85
CA THR A 306 10.14 -8.28 -11.56
C THR A 306 9.34 -8.82 -12.72
N ARG A 307 8.07 -8.47 -12.82
CA ARG A 307 7.20 -9.01 -13.88
C ARG A 307 7.70 -8.67 -15.28
N GLU A 308 7.75 -9.69 -16.13
CA GLU A 308 7.83 -9.56 -17.59
C GLU A 308 6.41 -9.62 -18.17
N SER A 309 5.94 -8.50 -18.71
CA SER A 309 4.59 -8.38 -19.25
C SER A 309 4.51 -8.78 -20.72
N ASP A 310 5.60 -8.69 -21.47
CA ASP A 310 5.63 -9.03 -22.89
C ASP A 310 5.59 -10.56 -23.08
N ASP A 311 4.53 -11.06 -23.71
CA ASP A 311 4.36 -12.48 -24.01
C ASP A 311 5.42 -13.03 -24.97
N LYS A 312 5.92 -12.22 -25.91
CA LYS A 312 6.97 -12.62 -26.85
C LYS A 312 8.30 -12.76 -26.11
N VAL A 313 8.62 -11.84 -25.21
CA VAL A 313 9.82 -11.95 -24.36
C VAL A 313 9.71 -13.17 -23.43
N ALA A 314 8.57 -13.35 -22.78
CA ALA A 314 8.35 -14.52 -21.92
C ALA A 314 8.43 -15.85 -22.71
N GLN A 315 7.93 -15.90 -23.95
CA GLN A 315 8.09 -17.08 -24.80
C GLN A 315 9.55 -17.33 -25.15
N LYS A 316 10.29 -16.29 -25.57
CA LYS A 316 11.72 -16.39 -25.83
C LYS A 316 12.49 -16.88 -24.60
N ASN A 317 12.11 -16.42 -23.40
CA ASN A 317 12.69 -16.87 -22.15
C ASN A 317 12.51 -18.39 -21.96
N ARG A 318 11.28 -18.88 -22.14
CA ARG A 318 10.96 -20.32 -22.12
C ARG A 318 11.76 -21.09 -23.17
N ASP A 319 11.80 -20.60 -24.40
CA ASP A 319 12.46 -21.29 -25.51
C ASP A 319 13.97 -21.46 -25.31
N ILE A 320 14.61 -20.53 -24.57
CA ILE A 320 16.03 -20.60 -24.24
C ILE A 320 16.29 -21.54 -23.06
N VAL A 321 15.53 -21.41 -21.96
CA VAL A 321 15.75 -22.23 -20.75
C VAL A 321 15.27 -23.66 -20.96
N CYS A 322 14.17 -23.84 -21.68
CA CYS A 322 13.58 -25.14 -22.03
C CYS A 322 13.84 -25.51 -23.50
N ASP A 323 15.00 -25.13 -24.01
CA ASP A 323 15.47 -25.43 -25.36
C ASP A 323 15.57 -26.95 -25.66
N SER A 324 16.00 -27.29 -26.87
CA SER A 324 16.15 -28.68 -27.32
C SER A 324 17.16 -29.52 -26.50
N THR A 325 17.96 -28.88 -25.64
CA THR A 325 18.86 -29.56 -24.71
C THR A 325 18.13 -30.12 -23.49
N PHE A 326 16.93 -29.63 -23.18
CA PHE A 326 16.09 -30.23 -22.16
C PHE A 326 15.65 -31.63 -22.60
N LYS A 327 15.98 -32.63 -21.79
CA LYS A 327 15.54 -34.02 -21.98
C LYS A 327 14.62 -34.38 -20.81
N PRO A 328 13.30 -34.52 -21.04
CA PRO A 328 12.38 -34.96 -20.01
C PRO A 328 12.87 -36.27 -19.38
N SER A 329 12.93 -36.32 -18.05
CA SER A 329 13.33 -37.55 -17.38
C SER A 329 12.21 -38.59 -17.49
N PRO A 330 12.53 -39.85 -17.84
CA PRO A 330 11.55 -40.94 -17.86
C PRO A 330 11.00 -41.27 -16.47
N SER A 331 11.72 -40.89 -15.41
CA SER A 331 11.31 -41.12 -14.02
C SER A 331 10.33 -40.07 -13.49
N THR A 332 10.07 -39.01 -14.26
CA THR A 332 9.09 -37.98 -13.91
C THR A 332 7.69 -38.43 -14.33
N PRO A 333 6.67 -38.32 -13.45
CA PRO A 333 5.29 -38.58 -13.82
C PRO A 333 4.86 -37.84 -15.08
N LYS A 334 4.21 -38.57 -15.99
CA LYS A 334 3.70 -38.04 -17.26
C LYS A 334 2.33 -37.37 -17.07
N PRO A 335 1.99 -36.37 -17.90
CA PRO A 335 2.86 -35.74 -18.90
C PRO A 335 3.93 -34.85 -18.24
N THR A 336 5.15 -34.97 -18.74
CA THR A 336 6.34 -34.29 -18.21
C THR A 336 6.57 -32.99 -18.96
N GLN A 337 6.88 -31.92 -18.23
CA GLN A 337 7.21 -30.60 -18.77
C GLN A 337 8.55 -30.11 -18.24
N CYS A 338 9.11 -29.11 -18.92
CA CYS A 338 10.19 -28.29 -18.39
C CYS A 338 9.58 -27.17 -17.54
N ASP A 339 9.88 -27.17 -16.25
CA ASP A 339 9.61 -26.05 -15.35
C ASP A 339 10.89 -25.23 -15.19
N GLU A 340 10.79 -23.93 -14.95
CA GLU A 340 11.93 -23.02 -14.88
C GLU A 340 11.81 -22.01 -13.73
N PHE A 341 12.95 -21.70 -13.10
CA PHE A 341 13.04 -20.64 -12.11
C PHE A 341 14.39 -19.89 -12.21
N PRO A 342 14.42 -18.54 -12.17
CA PRO A 342 13.27 -17.62 -12.11
C PRO A 342 12.35 -17.75 -13.32
N PHE A 343 11.04 -17.53 -13.12
CA PHE A 343 9.99 -17.74 -14.13
C PHE A 343 10.29 -16.99 -15.45
N ALA A 344 9.91 -17.53 -16.62
CA ALA A 344 9.95 -16.77 -17.89
C ALA A 344 9.18 -15.45 -17.86
N LYS A 345 8.12 -15.39 -17.04
CA LYS A 345 7.32 -14.18 -16.78
C LYS A 345 7.98 -13.24 -15.77
N SER A 346 9.30 -13.32 -15.61
CA SER A 346 10.12 -12.40 -14.83
C SER A 346 11.30 -11.87 -15.63
N LYS A 347 11.76 -10.65 -15.31
CA LYS A 347 12.98 -10.04 -15.86
C LYS A 347 14.26 -10.73 -15.36
N GLN A 348 14.15 -11.52 -14.30
CA GLN A 348 15.23 -12.34 -13.76
C GLN A 348 15.32 -13.72 -14.42
N SER A 349 14.47 -14.04 -15.41
CA SER A 349 14.60 -15.27 -16.19
C SER A 349 16.00 -15.40 -16.78
N GLY A 350 16.55 -16.61 -16.81
CA GLY A 350 17.93 -16.87 -17.26
C GLY A 350 18.27 -16.23 -18.60
N ALA A 351 17.34 -16.27 -19.57
CA ALA A 351 17.54 -15.67 -20.89
C ALA A 351 17.79 -14.15 -20.82
N GLN A 352 17.03 -13.43 -19.99
CA GLN A 352 17.22 -11.99 -19.77
C GLN A 352 18.49 -11.69 -18.98
N GLN A 353 19.04 -12.69 -18.29
CA GLN A 353 20.31 -12.63 -17.57
C GLN A 353 21.51 -13.08 -18.44
N GLY A 354 21.31 -13.25 -19.75
CA GLY A 354 22.35 -13.58 -20.73
C GLY A 354 22.63 -15.07 -20.89
N VAL A 355 21.78 -15.96 -20.36
CA VAL A 355 21.83 -17.39 -20.70
C VAL A 355 21.37 -17.57 -22.15
N THR A 356 22.12 -18.36 -22.93
CA THR A 356 21.81 -18.66 -24.33
C THR A 356 21.28 -20.08 -24.56
N SER A 357 21.38 -20.94 -23.55
CA SER A 357 20.85 -22.30 -23.56
C SER A 357 20.61 -22.79 -22.14
N GLY A 358 19.51 -23.49 -21.90
CA GLY A 358 19.19 -24.05 -20.58
C GLY A 358 20.15 -25.14 -20.10
N LYS A 359 21.07 -25.61 -20.94
CA LYS A 359 22.14 -26.56 -20.55
C LYS A 359 23.00 -26.04 -19.40
N VAL A 360 23.16 -24.72 -19.27
CA VAL A 360 23.95 -24.10 -18.19
C VAL A 360 23.13 -23.79 -16.93
N CYS A 361 21.81 -23.98 -16.97
CA CYS A 361 20.97 -23.84 -15.79
C CYS A 361 21.23 -25.00 -14.81
N GLN A 362 20.96 -24.79 -13.52
CA GLN A 362 20.87 -25.90 -12.57
C GLN A 362 19.80 -26.89 -13.05
N GLN A 363 20.10 -28.19 -13.00
CA GLN A 363 19.20 -29.23 -13.48
C GLN A 363 18.57 -29.97 -12.30
N TYR A 364 17.24 -30.03 -12.28
CA TYR A 364 16.48 -30.79 -11.30
C TYR A 364 15.57 -31.80 -11.97
N THR A 365 15.21 -32.86 -11.26
CA THR A 365 14.28 -33.89 -11.73
C THR A 365 13.36 -34.29 -10.61
N VAL A 366 12.05 -34.22 -10.85
CA VAL A 366 11.07 -34.88 -9.98
C VAL A 366 11.04 -36.35 -10.35
N VAL A 367 11.38 -37.23 -9.40
CA VAL A 367 11.32 -38.68 -9.61
C VAL A 367 10.16 -39.26 -8.83
N ALA A 368 9.49 -40.24 -9.44
CA ALA A 368 8.53 -41.08 -8.73
C ALA A 368 9.23 -42.31 -8.13
N SER A 369 8.97 -42.58 -6.86
CA SER A 369 9.22 -43.87 -6.22
C SER A 369 7.90 -44.49 -5.78
N THR A 370 7.84 -45.82 -5.73
CA THR A 370 6.70 -46.53 -5.16
C THR A 370 7.16 -47.24 -3.90
N LEU A 371 6.51 -46.94 -2.78
CA LEU A 371 6.74 -47.57 -1.50
C LEU A 371 5.39 -48.07 -0.99
N GLU A 372 5.29 -49.37 -0.69
CA GLU A 372 4.05 -50.00 -0.19
C GLU A 372 2.82 -49.71 -1.07
N GLY A 373 3.00 -49.72 -2.40
CA GLY A 373 1.92 -49.45 -3.36
C GLY A 373 1.49 -47.99 -3.45
N LYS A 374 2.09 -47.08 -2.67
CA LYS A 374 1.88 -45.63 -2.76
C LYS A 374 3.01 -44.99 -3.55
N GLN A 375 2.65 -44.08 -4.46
CA GLN A 375 3.61 -43.28 -5.21
C GLN A 375 4.04 -42.07 -4.38
N TYR A 376 5.35 -41.86 -4.29
CA TYR A 376 5.98 -40.70 -3.66
C TYR A 376 6.78 -39.95 -4.71
N LEU A 377 6.73 -38.63 -4.65
CA LEU A 377 7.50 -37.77 -5.53
C LEU A 377 8.63 -37.11 -4.73
N SER A 378 9.83 -37.07 -5.29
CA SER A 378 10.96 -36.39 -4.68
C SER A 378 11.75 -35.60 -5.72
N LEU A 379 12.34 -34.49 -5.29
CA LEU A 379 13.22 -33.68 -6.12
C LEU A 379 14.65 -34.23 -6.04
N THR A 380 15.30 -34.34 -7.19
CA THR A 380 16.70 -34.80 -7.31
C THR A 380 17.49 -33.88 -8.24
N TRP A 381 18.82 -33.92 -8.16
CA TRP A 381 19.74 -33.16 -9.03
C TRP A 381 21.06 -33.90 -9.22
N PRO A 382 21.85 -33.59 -10.27
CA PRO A 382 23.20 -34.14 -10.44
C PRO A 382 24.11 -33.74 -9.27
N GLY A 383 24.70 -34.73 -8.59
CA GLY A 383 25.53 -34.48 -7.41
C GLY A 383 24.85 -34.76 -6.06
N LEU A 384 23.53 -34.99 -6.03
CA LEU A 384 22.79 -35.22 -4.78
C LEU A 384 23.35 -36.41 -3.99
N LYS A 385 23.68 -37.53 -4.66
CA LYS A 385 24.22 -38.73 -4.00
C LYS A 385 25.62 -38.52 -3.44
N GLU A 386 26.34 -37.57 -4.01
CA GLU A 386 27.68 -37.16 -3.59
C GLU A 386 27.65 -36.00 -2.58
N GLY A 387 26.47 -35.58 -2.11
CA GLY A 387 26.31 -34.43 -1.20
C GLY A 387 26.67 -33.08 -1.83
N LYS A 388 26.72 -33.00 -3.17
CA LYS A 388 27.07 -31.78 -3.90
C LYS A 388 25.83 -30.96 -4.21
N MET A 389 25.90 -29.68 -3.88
CA MET A 389 24.86 -28.71 -4.25
C MET A 389 24.99 -28.29 -5.73
N PRO A 390 23.88 -27.92 -6.39
CA PRO A 390 23.92 -27.31 -7.71
C PRO A 390 24.78 -26.02 -7.72
N PRO A 391 25.37 -25.63 -8.87
CA PRO A 391 26.25 -24.47 -8.96
C PRO A 391 25.57 -23.18 -8.48
N ALA A 392 26.16 -22.52 -7.48
CA ALA A 392 25.58 -21.32 -6.89
C ALA A 392 25.59 -20.09 -7.81
N ASN A 393 26.54 -20.03 -8.76
CA ASN A 393 26.66 -18.95 -9.73
C ASN A 393 25.73 -19.11 -10.96
N ALA A 394 24.88 -20.13 -10.98
CA ALA A 394 23.91 -20.30 -12.05
C ALA A 394 22.89 -19.15 -12.06
N LYS A 395 22.44 -18.75 -13.24
CA LYS A 395 21.47 -17.66 -13.44
C LYS A 395 20.02 -18.15 -13.60
N CYS A 396 19.85 -19.46 -13.73
CA CYS A 396 18.59 -20.13 -13.97
C CYS A 396 18.67 -21.58 -13.51
N ALA A 397 17.51 -22.15 -13.26
CA ALA A 397 17.30 -23.54 -12.99
C ALA A 397 16.14 -24.04 -13.85
N ARG A 398 16.19 -25.31 -14.21
CA ARG A 398 15.08 -25.99 -14.87
C ARG A 398 14.87 -27.37 -14.27
N ALA A 399 13.63 -27.82 -14.25
CA ALA A 399 13.24 -29.10 -13.70
C ALA A 399 12.45 -29.93 -14.71
N SER A 400 12.67 -31.24 -14.71
CA SER A 400 11.69 -32.18 -15.23
C SER A 400 10.55 -32.31 -14.23
N MET A 401 9.38 -31.78 -14.59
CA MET A 401 8.25 -31.55 -13.68
C MET A 401 6.95 -32.18 -14.22
N PRO A 402 6.10 -32.80 -13.38
CA PRO A 402 4.76 -33.20 -13.79
C PRO A 402 3.90 -32.00 -14.23
N LYS A 403 3.10 -32.16 -15.28
CA LYS A 403 2.26 -31.09 -15.84
C LYS A 403 1.36 -30.41 -14.82
N ASN A 404 0.73 -31.17 -13.93
CA ASN A 404 -0.18 -30.64 -12.90
C ASN A 404 0.53 -29.73 -11.89
N GLN A 405 1.80 -30.01 -11.59
CA GLN A 405 2.66 -29.17 -10.74
C GLN A 405 2.99 -27.87 -11.47
N ASN A 406 3.56 -27.98 -12.68
CA ASN A 406 4.02 -26.84 -13.47
C ASN A 406 2.89 -25.88 -13.87
N GLU A 407 1.84 -26.40 -14.53
CA GLU A 407 0.70 -25.58 -14.97
C GLU A 407 -0.13 -25.06 -13.80
N GLY A 408 -0.16 -25.81 -12.68
CA GLY A 408 -0.80 -25.37 -11.45
C GLY A 408 -0.19 -24.09 -10.89
N VAL A 409 1.13 -24.07 -10.73
CA VAL A 409 1.89 -22.89 -10.30
C VAL A 409 1.77 -21.76 -11.31
N GLY A 410 1.95 -22.03 -12.61
CA GLY A 410 1.82 -21.03 -13.66
C GLY A 410 0.43 -20.38 -13.69
N GLY A 411 -0.63 -21.16 -13.52
CA GLY A 411 -2.00 -20.68 -13.43
C GLY A 411 -2.27 -19.83 -12.19
N ASP A 412 -1.74 -20.23 -11.03
CA ASP A 412 -1.84 -19.43 -9.79
C ASP A 412 -1.03 -18.13 -9.88
N LEU A 413 0.16 -18.14 -10.51
CA LEU A 413 0.94 -16.92 -10.77
C LEU A 413 0.19 -15.93 -11.68
N GLY A 414 -0.50 -16.44 -12.71
CA GLY A 414 -1.35 -15.63 -13.58
C GLY A 414 -2.51 -14.97 -12.81
N ARG A 415 -3.18 -15.71 -11.92
CA ARG A 415 -4.23 -15.16 -11.04
C ARG A 415 -3.69 -14.15 -10.05
N PHE A 416 -2.54 -14.43 -9.43
CA PHE A 416 -1.85 -13.52 -8.52
C PHE A 416 -1.50 -12.20 -9.21
N THR A 417 -0.96 -12.27 -10.43
CA THR A 417 -0.64 -11.08 -11.24
C THR A 417 -1.86 -10.17 -11.42
N LYS A 418 -3.04 -10.75 -11.68
CA LYS A 418 -4.29 -10.00 -11.82
C LYS A 418 -4.79 -9.45 -10.49
N ALA A 419 -4.85 -10.31 -9.46
CA ALA A 419 -5.29 -9.94 -8.13
C ALA A 419 -4.46 -8.80 -7.53
N GLN A 420 -3.16 -8.75 -7.82
CA GLN A 420 -2.27 -7.69 -7.37
C GLN A 420 -2.08 -6.57 -8.41
N ARG A 421 -2.76 -6.63 -9.56
CA ARG A 421 -2.55 -5.75 -10.72
C ARG A 421 -1.07 -5.49 -11.04
N LEU A 422 -0.25 -6.51 -11.24
CA LEU A 422 1.17 -6.30 -11.53
C LEU A 422 1.37 -5.87 -12.99
N LEU A 423 1.84 -4.64 -13.22
CA LEU A 423 2.31 -4.19 -14.54
C LEU A 423 3.72 -4.71 -14.82
N GLY A 424 4.15 -4.61 -16.08
CA GLY A 424 5.54 -4.88 -16.44
C GLY A 424 6.48 -4.04 -15.59
N GLY A 425 7.53 -4.65 -15.05
CA GLY A 425 8.45 -3.94 -14.15
C GLY A 425 8.03 -3.89 -12.67
N ASN A 426 6.82 -4.34 -12.30
CA ASN A 426 6.45 -4.43 -10.88
C ASN A 426 7.15 -5.59 -10.19
N GLY A 427 7.62 -5.34 -8.96
CA GLY A 427 8.25 -6.34 -8.10
C GLY A 427 7.25 -7.29 -7.43
N TYR A 428 7.67 -8.53 -7.17
CA TYR A 428 6.97 -9.48 -6.30
C TYR A 428 7.94 -10.50 -5.69
N TRP A 429 7.66 -10.93 -4.46
CA TRP A 429 8.37 -12.04 -3.80
C TRP A 429 7.72 -13.39 -4.16
N VAL A 430 8.45 -14.49 -3.93
CA VAL A 430 7.95 -15.85 -4.11
C VAL A 430 8.16 -16.62 -2.81
N ASP A 431 7.06 -17.01 -2.16
CA ASP A 431 7.09 -17.88 -0.99
C ASP A 431 6.91 -19.34 -1.42
N ALA A 432 8.03 -20.07 -1.41
CA ALA A 432 8.11 -21.50 -1.66
C ALA A 432 8.11 -22.34 -0.36
N GLY A 433 7.77 -21.75 0.78
CA GLY A 433 7.76 -22.43 2.09
C GLY A 433 9.08 -22.52 2.80
N ASN A 434 10.09 -21.83 2.27
CA ASN A 434 11.32 -21.61 2.97
C ASN A 434 11.03 -20.64 4.12
N LYS A 435 10.97 -21.15 5.36
CA LYS A 435 10.89 -20.27 6.53
C LYS A 435 12.15 -19.40 6.58
N LEU A 436 11.97 -18.10 6.85
CA LEU A 436 13.04 -17.13 7.07
C LEU A 436 13.97 -17.57 8.19
#